data_AF-A0A1J8QBR2-F1
#
_entry.id   AF-A0A1J8QBR2-F1
#
_cell.length_a   1.000
_cell.length_b   1.000
_cell.length_c   1.000
_cell.angle_alpha   90.00
_cell.angle_beta   90.00
_cell.angle_gamma   90.00
#
_symmetry.space_group_name_H-M   'P 1'
#
loop_
_entity.id
_entity.type
_entity.pdbx_description
1 polymer ?
#
loop_
_entity_poly.entity_id
_entity_poly.type
_entity_poly.pdbx_seq_one_letter_code
_entity_poly.pdbx_strand_id
1 'polypeptide(L)'
;MPEGGDTDISQVEGNTSPEIKRAVLGRVQYLAARHVTQSTGEQFGTFENKIASRLRLTEVSMLPKAEEPEKLEGRVVFEVIADGEMANRVGTLHGGTAAMLIDEHVSSHMMPESGDTDISQVEGNASPEMKRELLGWVQYLATRRVTQSIGDQFGAFENKIASRLRLTEVSILPKAEEPEKLEGRVVFEYEALLEMANHIGTLYGGVAAMLIDQHVSSTHMMPESGDTDISQVEGNASPELKRAMLGGTVQYLATRHVTQSTGEQFGAFENKIASRLQVTEVSILPKAEEPEKLEGRVVVEVIADGEMANHVGTLHGGVAAMLIDMHVPSTHVRLQPELISRYAAVHRCPFIFLGSRQAVVAQSAYRNL
;
A
#
# COMPACT_ATOMS: atom_id res chain seq x y z
N MET A 1 -11.07 29.21 -0.83
CA MET A 1 -10.03 28.47 -0.09
C MET A 1 -10.19 28.85 1.37
N PRO A 2 -10.21 27.90 2.32
CA PRO A 2 -10.06 28.27 3.73
C PRO A 2 -8.75 29.08 3.83
N GLU A 3 -8.79 30.21 4.52
CA GLU A 3 -7.57 30.95 4.87
C GLU A 3 -6.69 29.95 5.61
N GLY A 4 -5.67 29.44 4.92
CA GLY A 4 -4.78 28.44 5.47
C GLY A 4 -4.16 29.05 6.71
N GLY A 5 -4.58 28.59 7.89
CA GLY A 5 -3.96 28.99 9.13
C GLY A 5 -2.49 28.72 8.97
N ASP A 6 -1.71 29.79 8.84
CA ASP A 6 -0.27 29.75 8.60
C ASP A 6 0.32 29.00 9.78
N THR A 7 0.51 27.69 9.60
CA THR A 7 0.88 26.81 10.69
C THR A 7 2.33 27.16 10.95
N ASP A 8 2.53 27.87 12.05
CA ASP A 8 3.80 28.45 12.41
C ASP A 8 4.85 27.34 12.54
N ILE A 9 5.71 27.22 11.53
CA ILE A 9 6.80 26.25 11.49
C ILE A 9 7.81 26.45 12.62
N SER A 10 7.78 27.58 13.33
CA SER A 10 8.59 27.79 14.53
C SER A 10 8.19 26.86 15.68
N GLN A 11 6.97 26.29 15.63
CA GLN A 11 6.48 25.29 16.57
C GLN A 11 6.93 23.86 16.24
N VAL A 12 7.54 23.64 15.06
CA VAL A 12 8.08 22.33 14.66
C VAL A 12 9.54 22.26 15.11
N GLU A 13 9.84 21.40 16.08
CA GLU A 13 11.18 21.18 16.59
C GLU A 13 12.09 20.51 15.55
N GLY A 14 13.36 20.34 15.92
CA GLY A 14 14.36 19.66 15.11
C GLY A 14 15.27 20.59 14.31
N ASN A 15 16.38 20.03 13.84
CA ASN A 15 17.51 20.76 13.27
C ASN A 15 17.45 20.90 11.74
N THR A 16 16.35 20.51 11.10
CA THR A 16 16.19 20.70 9.64
C THR A 16 15.88 22.13 9.26
N SER A 17 16.11 22.45 7.98
CA SER A 17 15.80 23.78 7.46
C SER A 17 14.28 24.06 7.48
N PRO A 18 13.88 25.34 7.59
CA PRO A 18 12.49 25.75 7.44
C PRO A 18 11.81 25.22 6.18
N GLU A 19 12.54 25.11 5.06
CA GLU A 19 12.04 24.61 3.78
C GLU A 19 11.61 23.14 3.86
N ILE A 20 12.43 22.29 4.51
CA ILE A 20 12.12 20.87 4.73
C ILE A 20 10.91 20.75 5.66
N LYS A 21 10.86 21.52 6.76
CA LYS A 21 9.72 21.55 7.68
C LYS A 21 8.43 21.93 6.95
N ARG A 22 8.46 22.97 6.11
CA ARG A 22 7.31 23.38 5.27
C ARG A 22 6.90 22.30 4.28
N ALA A 23 7.85 21.59 3.68
CA ALA A 23 7.53 20.52 2.72
C ALA A 23 6.79 19.35 3.40
N VAL A 24 7.27 18.90 4.57
CA VAL A 24 6.62 17.83 5.35
C VAL A 24 5.25 18.31 5.83
N LEU A 25 5.17 19.51 6.41
CA LEU A 25 3.93 20.09 6.92
C LEU A 25 2.89 20.30 5.81
N GLY A 26 3.31 20.81 4.66
CA GLY A 26 2.45 21.02 3.49
C GLY A 26 1.84 19.71 2.99
N ARG A 27 2.53 18.57 3.16
CA ARG A 27 1.97 17.26 2.82
C ARG A 27 0.88 16.83 3.79
N VAL A 28 1.07 17.02 5.09
CA VAL A 28 0.04 16.72 6.11
C VAL A 28 -1.18 17.62 5.95
N GLN A 29 -0.96 18.91 5.71
CA GLN A 29 -2.04 19.86 5.42
C GLN A 29 -2.77 19.51 4.13
N TYR A 30 -2.04 19.10 3.10
CA TYR A 30 -2.64 18.61 1.85
C TYR A 30 -3.56 17.42 2.12
N LEU A 31 -3.13 16.44 2.90
CA LEU A 31 -3.93 15.27 3.27
C LEU A 31 -5.20 15.67 4.04
N ALA A 32 -5.06 16.54 5.05
CA ALA A 32 -6.20 17.05 5.81
C ALA A 32 -7.19 17.87 4.93
N ALA A 33 -6.68 18.59 3.94
CA ALA A 33 -7.50 19.43 3.05
C ALA A 33 -8.14 18.67 1.87
N ARG A 34 -7.57 17.52 1.48
CA ARG A 34 -7.87 16.80 0.22
C ARG A 34 -9.32 16.35 0.07
N HIS A 35 -10.10 16.36 1.14
CA HIS A 35 -11.44 15.79 1.15
C HIS A 35 -12.51 16.71 1.76
N VAL A 36 -12.18 17.99 2.02
CA VAL A 36 -13.16 19.01 2.44
C VAL A 36 -13.95 19.56 1.23
N THR A 37 -13.56 19.22 0.01
CA THR A 37 -14.19 19.71 -1.22
C THR A 37 -14.88 18.56 -1.97
N GLN A 38 -16.12 18.24 -1.57
CA GLN A 38 -17.08 17.55 -2.44
C GLN A 38 -18.30 18.45 -2.70
N SER A 39 -18.87 18.30 -3.89
CA SER A 39 -19.74 19.24 -4.63
C SER A 39 -21.15 19.47 -4.10
N THR A 40 -21.52 18.97 -2.92
CA THR A 40 -22.87 19.15 -2.37
C THR A 40 -23.00 20.27 -1.36
N GLY A 41 -21.91 20.95 -1.00
CA GLY A 41 -21.92 22.01 0.03
C GLY A 41 -22.08 21.48 1.46
N GLU A 42 -22.25 20.17 1.66
CA GLU A 42 -22.23 19.51 2.96
C GLU A 42 -20.83 18.97 3.26
N GLN A 43 -20.23 19.41 4.36
CA GLN A 43 -18.94 18.93 4.84
C GLN A 43 -19.08 17.52 5.45
N PHE A 44 -19.02 16.47 4.63
CA PHE A 44 -18.77 15.12 5.13
C PHE A 44 -17.26 14.84 5.16
N GLY A 45 -16.63 15.12 6.30
CA GLY A 45 -15.27 14.64 6.55
C GLY A 45 -15.26 13.11 6.66
N THR A 46 -14.42 12.43 5.88
CA THR A 46 -14.16 10.99 6.07
C THR A 46 -13.50 10.77 7.44
N PHE A 47 -13.54 9.53 7.93
CA PHE A 47 -12.83 9.14 9.15
C PHE A 47 -11.35 9.50 9.08
N GLU A 48 -10.73 9.29 7.91
CA GLU A 48 -9.35 9.62 7.62
C GLU A 48 -9.08 11.13 7.77
N ASN A 49 -9.95 12.00 7.26
CA ASN A 49 -9.80 13.46 7.41
C ASN A 49 -9.83 13.89 8.86
N LYS A 50 -10.75 13.32 9.63
CA LYS A 50 -10.86 13.64 11.05
C LYS A 50 -9.56 13.30 11.76
N ILE A 51 -8.92 12.19 11.41
CA ILE A 51 -7.64 11.80 12.01
C ILE A 51 -6.49 12.65 11.46
N ALA A 52 -6.40 12.85 10.14
CA ALA A 52 -5.36 13.66 9.50
C ALA A 52 -5.39 15.12 10.02
N SER A 53 -6.58 15.69 10.26
CA SER A 53 -6.73 17.03 10.86
C SER A 53 -6.27 17.11 12.31
N ARG A 54 -6.07 15.97 12.98
CA ARG A 54 -5.57 15.87 14.35
C ARG A 54 -4.07 15.56 14.41
N LEU A 55 -3.44 15.27 13.27
CA LEU A 55 -1.99 15.10 13.20
C LEU A 55 -1.30 16.45 13.38
N ARG A 56 -0.43 16.52 14.36
CA ARG A 56 0.46 17.66 14.60
C ARG A 56 1.89 17.24 14.32
N LEU A 57 2.51 17.83 13.30
CA LEU A 57 3.95 17.70 13.10
C LEU A 57 4.68 18.41 14.24
N THR A 58 5.41 17.69 15.07
CA THR A 58 6.11 18.26 16.23
C THR A 58 7.62 18.29 16.07
N GLU A 59 8.21 17.43 15.24
CA GLU A 59 9.65 17.41 15.03
C GLU A 59 9.99 17.02 13.59
N VAL A 60 10.96 17.72 13.00
CA VAL A 60 11.69 17.27 11.80
C VAL A 60 13.19 17.50 12.01
N SER A 61 13.93 16.41 12.17
CA SER A 61 15.37 16.40 12.46
C SER A 61 16.14 15.57 11.43
N MET A 62 17.38 15.94 11.15
CA MET A 62 18.41 15.08 10.56
C MET A 62 19.41 14.74 11.67
N LEU A 63 19.41 13.50 12.14
CA LEU A 63 20.25 13.03 13.24
C LEU A 63 21.36 12.12 12.69
N PRO A 64 22.54 12.05 13.31
CA PRO A 64 23.49 10.97 13.01
C PRO A 64 22.88 9.61 13.32
N LYS A 65 23.05 8.62 12.43
CA LYS A 65 22.59 7.25 12.70
C LYS A 65 23.36 6.68 13.90
N ALA A 66 22.66 6.03 14.82
CA ALA A 66 23.28 5.50 16.05
C ALA A 66 24.40 4.49 15.78
N GLU A 67 24.24 3.66 14.75
CA GLU A 67 25.21 2.61 14.37
C GLU A 67 26.24 3.08 13.32
N GLU A 68 25.95 4.16 12.58
CA GLU A 68 26.76 4.69 11.48
C GLU A 68 26.82 6.23 11.56
N PRO A 69 27.57 6.81 12.52
CA PRO A 69 27.49 8.25 12.83
C PRO A 69 27.85 9.20 11.68
N GLU A 70 28.55 8.70 10.66
CA GLU A 70 28.86 9.42 9.43
C GLU A 70 27.66 9.56 8.48
N LYS A 71 26.58 8.80 8.72
CA LYS A 71 25.32 8.87 7.97
C LYS A 71 24.28 9.65 8.77
N LEU A 72 23.40 10.35 8.06
CA LEU A 72 22.26 11.04 8.67
C LEU A 72 20.96 10.26 8.46
N GLU A 73 20.10 10.23 9.47
CA GLU A 73 18.72 9.74 9.44
C GLU A 73 17.75 10.91 9.60
N GLY A 74 16.71 10.92 8.74
CA GLY A 74 15.58 11.82 8.93
C GLY A 74 14.67 11.28 10.01
N ARG A 75 14.40 12.08 11.04
CA ARG A 75 13.40 11.83 12.07
C ARG A 75 12.25 12.81 11.89
N VAL A 76 11.06 12.27 11.65
CA VAL A 76 9.80 13.03 11.59
C VAL A 76 8.93 12.52 12.72
N VAL A 77 8.37 13.42 13.53
CA VAL A 77 7.48 13.06 14.63
C VAL A 77 6.14 13.74 14.43
N PHE A 78 5.09 12.92 14.40
CA PHE A 78 3.71 13.37 14.48
C PHE A 78 3.14 13.02 15.85
N GLU A 79 2.44 13.96 16.44
CA GLU A 79 1.58 13.74 17.58
C GLU A 79 0.13 13.70 17.13
N VAL A 80 -0.64 12.81 17.75
CA VAL A 80 -2.08 12.72 17.53
C VAL A 80 -2.78 12.48 18.86
N ILE A 81 -3.82 13.28 19.11
CA ILE A 81 -4.69 13.06 20.27
C ILE A 81 -5.75 12.05 19.85
N ALA A 82 -5.60 10.81 20.32
CA ALA A 82 -6.60 9.78 20.12
C ALA A 82 -7.80 10.00 21.04
N ASP A 83 -9.01 9.97 20.48
CA ASP A 83 -10.27 10.02 21.22
C ASP A 83 -11.08 8.72 21.01
N GLY A 84 -12.31 8.72 21.53
CA GLY A 84 -13.20 7.56 21.42
C GLY A 84 -13.54 7.14 19.99
N GLU A 85 -13.43 8.04 18.99
CA GLU A 85 -13.65 7.67 17.58
C GLU A 85 -12.48 6.85 17.03
N MET A 86 -11.28 7.06 17.57
CA MET A 86 -10.06 6.36 17.15
C MET A 86 -9.84 5.05 17.91
N ALA A 87 -10.61 4.81 18.99
CA ALA A 87 -10.51 3.62 19.81
C ALA A 87 -11.47 2.51 19.34
N ASN A 88 -11.07 1.25 19.57
CA ASN A 88 -11.95 0.11 19.44
C ASN A 88 -12.84 -0.07 20.70
N ARG A 89 -13.66 -1.12 20.72
CA ARG A 89 -14.59 -1.39 21.83
C ARG A 89 -13.92 -1.66 23.18
N VAL A 90 -12.63 -2.00 23.20
CA VAL A 90 -11.87 -2.20 24.45
C VAL A 90 -11.09 -0.95 24.87
N GLY A 91 -11.29 0.17 24.17
CA GLY A 91 -10.66 1.46 24.49
C GLY A 91 -9.21 1.59 24.03
N THR A 92 -8.69 0.65 23.24
CA THR A 92 -7.35 0.76 22.63
C THR A 92 -7.45 1.31 21.21
N LEU A 93 -6.36 1.84 20.66
CA LEU A 93 -6.34 2.38 19.30
C LEU A 93 -6.85 1.31 18.31
N HIS A 94 -7.84 1.65 17.50
CA HIS A 94 -8.38 0.75 16.50
C HIS A 94 -7.30 0.43 15.46
N GLY A 95 -7.17 -0.85 15.07
CA GLY A 95 -6.11 -1.30 14.17
C GLY A 95 -6.10 -0.57 12.83
N GLY A 96 -7.27 -0.24 12.26
CA GLY A 96 -7.36 0.57 11.04
C GLY A 96 -6.84 2.00 11.24
N THR A 97 -7.02 2.58 12.43
CA THR A 97 -6.47 3.90 12.76
C THR A 97 -4.94 3.84 12.87
N ALA A 98 -4.40 2.80 13.51
CA ALA A 98 -2.96 2.60 13.60
C ALA A 98 -2.33 2.41 12.21
N ALA A 99 -2.92 1.56 11.37
CA ALA A 99 -2.45 1.30 10.01
C ALA A 99 -2.45 2.59 9.17
N MET A 100 -3.53 3.38 9.24
CA MET A 100 -3.62 4.65 8.51
C MET A 100 -2.58 5.67 9.00
N LEU A 101 -2.36 5.79 10.33
CA LEU A 101 -1.33 6.67 10.88
C LEU A 101 0.08 6.24 10.43
N ILE A 102 0.34 4.93 10.34
CA ILE A 102 1.60 4.39 9.84
C ILE A 102 1.75 4.70 8.35
N ASP A 103 0.70 4.48 7.55
CA ASP A 103 0.74 4.70 6.10
C ASP A 103 0.97 6.17 5.73
N GLU A 104 0.32 7.09 6.44
CA GLU A 104 0.52 8.54 6.25
C GLU A 104 1.94 8.98 6.63
N HIS A 105 2.48 8.38 7.69
CA HIS A 105 3.86 8.61 8.10
C HIS A 105 4.85 8.12 7.05
N VAL A 106 4.64 6.90 6.55
CA VAL A 106 5.41 6.21 5.52
C VAL A 106 5.41 7.00 4.21
N SER A 107 4.26 7.52 3.80
CA SER A 107 4.08 8.29 2.57
C SER A 107 4.75 9.67 2.57
N SER A 108 5.10 10.21 3.74
CA SER A 108 5.74 11.52 3.86
C SER A 108 7.25 11.53 3.56
N HIS A 109 7.88 10.36 3.40
CA HIS A 109 9.33 10.22 3.19
C HIS A 109 9.72 10.30 1.71
N MET A 110 10.80 11.03 1.40
CA MET A 110 11.45 11.00 0.08
C MET A 110 12.20 9.67 -0.11
N MET A 111 12.07 9.03 -1.29
CA MET A 111 12.82 7.82 -1.64
C MET A 111 14.34 8.13 -1.66
N PRO A 112 15.21 7.29 -1.06
CA PRO A 112 16.65 7.47 -1.19
C PRO A 112 17.11 7.21 -2.64
N GLU A 113 18.14 7.93 -3.08
CA GLU A 113 18.83 7.64 -4.33
C GLU A 113 19.46 6.24 -4.25
N SER A 114 19.34 5.47 -5.33
CA SER A 114 19.87 4.10 -5.41
C SER A 114 21.40 4.11 -5.25
N GLY A 115 21.88 3.65 -4.09
CA GLY A 115 23.31 3.46 -3.85
C GLY A 115 23.90 2.30 -4.67
N ASP A 116 25.23 2.17 -4.63
CA ASP A 116 26.00 1.12 -5.30
C ASP A 116 25.81 -0.23 -4.57
N THR A 117 24.66 -0.86 -4.80
CA THR A 117 24.25 -2.09 -4.11
C THR A 117 24.91 -3.33 -4.73
N ASP A 118 25.63 -4.10 -3.92
CA ASP A 118 26.25 -5.37 -4.35
C ASP A 118 25.18 -6.44 -4.62
N ILE A 119 24.95 -6.74 -5.90
CA ILE A 119 24.02 -7.78 -6.36
C ILE A 119 24.68 -9.16 -6.51
N SER A 120 25.97 -9.32 -6.18
CA SER A 120 26.70 -10.59 -6.34
C SER A 120 26.09 -11.75 -5.56
N GLN A 121 25.34 -11.43 -4.49
CA GLN A 121 24.66 -12.39 -3.62
C GLN A 121 23.25 -12.77 -4.11
N VAL A 122 22.76 -12.13 -5.19
CA VAL A 122 21.43 -12.41 -5.75
C VAL A 122 21.60 -13.33 -6.96
N GLU A 123 21.24 -14.60 -6.80
CA GLU A 123 21.26 -15.61 -7.85
C GLU A 123 20.20 -15.33 -8.93
N GLY A 124 20.14 -16.21 -9.93
CA GLY A 124 19.17 -16.14 -11.02
C GLY A 124 19.68 -15.40 -12.25
N ASN A 125 18.92 -15.49 -13.34
CA ASN A 125 19.29 -15.01 -14.66
C ASN A 125 18.67 -13.65 -15.05
N ALA A 126 18.01 -12.95 -14.11
CA ALA A 126 17.52 -11.60 -14.37
C ALA A 126 18.66 -10.59 -14.57
N SER A 127 18.36 -9.45 -15.22
CA SER A 127 19.37 -8.43 -15.49
C SER A 127 19.94 -7.82 -14.19
N PRO A 128 21.20 -7.36 -14.22
CA PRO A 128 21.80 -6.64 -13.10
C PRO A 128 20.97 -5.44 -12.62
N GLU A 129 20.33 -4.72 -13.55
CA GLU A 129 19.49 -3.56 -13.25
C GLU A 129 18.26 -3.96 -12.43
N MET A 130 17.58 -5.03 -12.82
CA MET A 130 16.41 -5.54 -12.10
C MET A 130 16.79 -6.08 -10.72
N LYS A 131 17.93 -6.78 -10.62
CA LYS A 131 18.47 -7.22 -9.33
C LYS A 131 18.78 -6.03 -8.41
N ARG A 132 19.39 -4.97 -8.94
CA ARG A 132 19.72 -3.75 -8.18
C ARG A 132 18.46 -3.04 -7.70
N GLU A 133 17.43 -2.94 -8.53
CA GLU A 133 16.15 -2.30 -8.17
C GLU A 133 15.45 -3.06 -7.03
N LEU A 134 15.28 -4.37 -7.18
CA LEU A 134 14.64 -5.20 -6.16
C LEU A 134 15.46 -5.26 -4.86
N LEU A 135 16.78 -5.36 -4.96
CA LEU A 135 17.65 -5.38 -3.79
C LEU A 135 17.67 -4.01 -3.08
N GLY A 136 17.66 -2.92 -3.84
CA GLY A 136 17.53 -1.57 -3.30
C GLY A 136 16.22 -1.39 -2.53
N TRP A 137 15.13 -1.99 -3.01
CA TRP A 137 13.85 -2.01 -2.30
C TRP A 137 13.89 -2.81 -0.99
N VAL A 138 14.51 -3.99 -0.98
CA VAL A 138 14.71 -4.77 0.26
C VAL A 138 15.58 -4.02 1.27
N GLN A 139 16.68 -3.45 0.80
CA GLN A 139 17.59 -2.66 1.63
C GLN A 139 16.89 -1.42 2.18
N TYR A 140 16.06 -0.77 1.36
CA TYR A 140 15.20 0.30 1.79
C TYR A 140 14.32 -0.15 2.94
N LEU A 141 13.60 -1.27 2.83
CA LEU A 141 12.76 -1.78 3.93
C LEU A 141 13.53 -2.11 5.20
N ALA A 142 14.67 -2.80 5.06
CA ALA A 142 15.52 -3.19 6.17
C ALA A 142 16.10 -1.97 6.92
N THR A 143 16.45 -0.92 6.19
CA THR A 143 17.05 0.30 6.76
C THR A 143 16.02 1.34 7.19
N ARG A 144 14.82 1.33 6.61
CA ARG A 144 13.74 2.32 6.82
C ARG A 144 13.13 2.26 8.22
N ARG A 145 13.27 1.15 8.95
CA ARG A 145 12.48 0.96 10.18
C ARG A 145 13.29 0.85 11.48
N VAL A 146 14.61 0.57 11.42
CA VAL A 146 15.53 0.61 12.58
C VAL A 146 15.48 1.95 13.34
N THR A 147 15.01 3.02 12.68
CA THR A 147 15.00 4.39 13.19
C THR A 147 13.68 4.85 13.82
N GLN A 148 12.66 3.99 13.94
CA GLN A 148 11.36 4.34 14.52
C GLN A 148 10.83 3.35 15.58
N SER A 149 11.33 3.46 16.80
CA SER A 149 10.49 3.34 18.01
C SER A 149 11.17 3.94 19.23
N ILE A 150 10.63 5.06 19.72
CA ILE A 150 10.86 5.48 21.10
C ILE A 150 9.86 4.69 21.94
N GLY A 151 10.34 3.58 22.48
CA GLY A 151 9.58 2.57 23.21
C GLY A 151 9.98 1.20 22.70
N ASP A 152 10.78 0.48 23.49
CA ASP A 152 11.48 -0.78 23.16
C ASP A 152 10.59 -1.94 22.66
N GLN A 153 9.28 -1.76 22.49
CA GLN A 153 8.32 -2.86 22.36
C GLN A 153 7.57 -2.96 21.02
N PHE A 154 7.38 -1.88 20.23
CA PHE A 154 6.51 -1.95 19.03
C PHE A 154 7.25 -1.84 17.68
N GLY A 155 8.23 -0.93 17.52
CA GLY A 155 9.00 -0.86 16.25
C GLY A 155 10.02 -1.97 16.09
N ALA A 156 10.47 -2.56 17.21
CA ALA A 156 11.47 -3.64 17.20
C ALA A 156 11.02 -4.87 16.38
N PHE A 157 9.72 -5.16 16.32
CA PHE A 157 9.25 -6.40 15.71
C PHE A 157 9.31 -6.39 14.19
N GLU A 158 8.73 -5.36 13.55
CA GLU A 158 8.75 -5.24 12.09
C GLU A 158 10.17 -5.02 11.55
N ASN A 159 11.02 -4.30 12.30
CA ASN A 159 12.43 -4.12 11.98
C ASN A 159 13.17 -5.43 11.95
N LYS A 160 12.92 -6.26 12.97
CA LYS A 160 13.52 -7.57 13.05
C LYS A 160 13.08 -8.45 11.89
N ILE A 161 11.87 -8.27 11.38
CA ILE A 161 11.39 -8.99 10.21
C ILE A 161 12.08 -8.44 8.94
N ALA A 162 12.03 -7.13 8.71
CA ALA A 162 12.60 -6.52 7.51
C ALA A 162 14.12 -6.72 7.40
N SER A 163 14.87 -6.65 8.51
CA SER A 163 16.32 -6.86 8.53
C SER A 163 16.74 -8.31 8.32
N ARG A 164 15.80 -9.25 8.38
CA ARG A 164 16.01 -10.69 8.14
C ARG A 164 15.50 -11.15 6.79
N LEU A 165 14.87 -10.25 6.03
CA LEU A 165 14.47 -10.53 4.66
C LEU A 165 15.70 -10.40 3.75
N ARG A 166 16.02 -11.47 3.04
CA ARG A 166 17.14 -11.51 2.09
C ARG A 166 16.61 -11.85 0.71
N LEU A 167 16.84 -10.98 -0.28
CA LEU A 167 16.60 -11.32 -1.67
C LEU A 167 17.74 -12.27 -2.12
N THR A 168 17.41 -13.51 -2.45
CA THR A 168 18.41 -14.54 -2.79
C THR A 168 18.39 -14.94 -4.25
N GLU A 169 17.27 -14.79 -4.95
CA GLU A 169 17.17 -15.12 -6.38
C GLU A 169 16.26 -14.13 -7.10
N VAL A 170 16.68 -13.70 -8.29
CA VAL A 170 15.80 -13.06 -9.28
C VAL A 170 16.07 -13.71 -10.63
N SER A 171 15.08 -14.46 -11.12
CA SER A 171 15.15 -15.21 -12.36
C SER A 171 14.00 -14.81 -13.30
N ILE A 172 14.26 -14.86 -14.60
CA ILE A 172 13.27 -14.81 -15.67
C ILE A 172 13.30 -16.19 -16.33
N LEU A 173 12.29 -17.01 -16.07
CA LEU A 173 12.24 -18.41 -16.48
C LEU A 173 11.16 -18.63 -17.54
N PRO A 174 11.29 -19.59 -18.46
CA PRO A 174 10.16 -20.05 -19.26
C PRO A 174 9.05 -20.61 -18.37
N LYS A 175 7.79 -20.26 -18.65
CA LYS A 175 6.64 -20.78 -17.90
C LYS A 175 6.50 -22.28 -18.18
N ALA A 176 6.35 -23.10 -17.14
CA ALA A 176 6.37 -24.57 -17.26
C ALA A 176 5.31 -25.13 -18.22
N GLU A 177 4.15 -24.50 -18.31
CA GLU A 177 3.03 -24.91 -19.16
C GLU A 177 3.03 -24.23 -20.54
N GLU A 178 3.71 -23.09 -20.68
CA GLU A 178 3.74 -22.25 -21.88
C GLU A 178 5.20 -21.76 -22.11
N PRO A 179 6.12 -22.61 -22.61
CA PRO A 179 7.55 -22.33 -22.64
C PRO A 179 7.96 -21.12 -23.49
N GLU A 180 7.08 -20.66 -24.38
CA GLU A 180 7.22 -19.43 -25.15
C GLU A 180 7.00 -18.16 -24.31
N LYS A 181 6.38 -18.27 -23.13
CA LYS A 181 6.17 -17.17 -22.18
C LYS A 181 7.23 -17.19 -21.10
N LEU A 182 7.57 -16.01 -20.61
CA LEU A 182 8.49 -15.84 -19.49
C LEU A 182 7.74 -15.51 -18.20
N GLU A 183 8.20 -16.05 -17.07
CA GLU A 183 7.73 -15.74 -15.72
C GLU A 183 8.90 -15.20 -14.88
N GLY A 184 8.62 -14.14 -14.11
CA GLY A 184 9.55 -13.63 -13.12
C GLY A 184 9.46 -14.46 -11.85
N ARG A 185 10.59 -15.02 -11.40
CA ARG A 185 10.73 -15.69 -10.11
C ARG A 185 11.61 -14.84 -9.21
N VAL A 186 11.04 -14.34 -8.13
CA VAL A 186 11.77 -13.64 -7.08
C VAL A 186 11.74 -14.52 -5.84
N VAL A 187 12.89 -14.78 -5.22
CA VAL A 187 12.97 -15.59 -4.00
C VAL A 187 13.53 -14.72 -2.88
N PHE A 188 12.77 -14.67 -1.79
CA PHE A 188 13.23 -14.08 -0.54
C PHE A 188 13.39 -15.19 0.48
N GLU A 189 14.53 -15.20 1.15
CA GLU A 189 14.73 -15.96 2.36
C GLU A 189 14.40 -15.11 3.58
N TYR A 190 13.85 -15.78 4.59
CA TYR A 190 13.49 -15.16 5.83
C TYR A 190 13.85 -16.04 7.03
N GLU A 191 14.56 -15.47 8.00
CA GLU A 191 14.87 -16.14 9.26
C GLU A 191 13.79 -15.84 10.32
N ALA A 192 12.95 -16.82 10.63
CA ALA A 192 11.91 -16.68 11.65
C ALA A 192 12.48 -16.84 13.06
N LEU A 193 12.17 -15.88 13.94
CA LEU A 193 12.49 -15.94 15.37
C LEU A 193 11.33 -16.50 16.20
N LEU A 194 11.64 -17.03 17.38
CA LEU A 194 10.63 -17.55 18.31
C LEU A 194 9.57 -16.51 18.69
N GLU A 195 9.95 -15.22 18.80
CA GLU A 195 9.02 -14.12 19.11
C GLU A 195 8.03 -13.83 17.98
N MET A 196 8.28 -14.34 16.77
CA MET A 196 7.39 -14.21 15.61
C MET A 196 6.44 -15.39 15.47
N ALA A 197 6.60 -16.40 16.32
CA ALA A 197 5.75 -17.57 16.39
C ALA A 197 4.92 -17.57 17.70
N ASN A 198 3.77 -18.20 17.65
CA ASN A 198 2.98 -18.51 18.82
C ASN A 198 3.63 -19.66 19.63
N HIS A 199 3.04 -20.01 20.77
CA HIS A 199 3.56 -21.04 21.68
C HIS A 199 3.62 -22.46 21.09
N ILE A 200 3.03 -22.72 19.92
CA ILE A 200 3.14 -24.00 19.20
C ILE A 200 4.13 -23.95 18.03
N GLY A 201 4.91 -22.86 17.91
CA GLY A 201 5.93 -22.70 16.86
C GLY A 201 5.38 -22.30 15.49
N THR A 202 4.15 -21.79 15.42
CA THR A 202 3.55 -21.29 14.16
C THR A 202 3.67 -19.77 14.09
N LEU A 203 4.07 -19.22 12.95
CA LEU A 203 4.16 -17.77 12.74
C LEU A 203 2.84 -17.05 13.06
N TYR A 204 2.90 -15.86 13.68
CA TYR A 204 1.74 -14.99 13.83
C TYR A 204 1.21 -14.56 12.46
N GLY A 205 -0.12 -14.51 12.31
CA GLY A 205 -0.76 -14.14 11.05
C GLY A 205 -0.32 -12.77 10.52
N GLY A 206 -0.09 -11.79 11.40
CA GLY A 206 0.43 -10.47 10.99
C GLY A 206 1.84 -10.50 10.41
N VAL A 207 2.72 -11.40 10.89
CA VAL A 207 4.07 -11.58 10.35
C VAL A 207 4.01 -12.18 8.95
N ALA A 208 3.19 -13.22 8.78
CA ALA A 208 3.00 -13.87 7.49
C ALA A 208 2.38 -12.89 6.48
N ALA A 209 1.35 -12.14 6.87
CA ALA A 209 0.71 -11.14 6.03
C ALA A 209 1.71 -10.06 5.58
N MET A 210 2.52 -9.53 6.51
CA MET A 210 3.54 -8.55 6.16
C MET A 210 4.60 -9.11 5.21
N LEU A 211 5.13 -10.31 5.45
CA LEU A 211 6.09 -10.95 4.55
C LEU A 211 5.53 -11.16 3.14
N ILE A 212 4.25 -11.53 3.05
CA ILE A 212 3.54 -11.72 1.78
C ILE A 212 3.32 -10.37 1.08
N ASP A 213 2.85 -9.36 1.79
CA ASP A 213 2.68 -7.99 1.29
C ASP A 213 3.99 -7.45 0.69
N GLN A 214 5.11 -7.67 1.39
CA GLN A 214 6.42 -7.27 0.89
C GLN A 214 6.81 -8.06 -0.37
N HIS A 215 6.57 -9.37 -0.40
CA HIS A 215 6.85 -10.19 -1.57
C HIS A 215 6.05 -9.74 -2.81
N VAL A 216 4.78 -9.42 -2.60
CA VAL A 216 3.86 -9.00 -3.66
C VAL A 216 4.25 -7.67 -4.28
N SER A 217 4.59 -6.67 -3.44
CA SER A 217 4.97 -5.34 -3.91
C SER A 217 6.18 -5.39 -4.87
N SER A 218 7.02 -6.43 -4.75
CA SER A 218 8.22 -6.63 -5.55
C SER A 218 8.01 -7.39 -6.87
N THR A 219 6.88 -8.08 -7.05
CA THR A 219 6.66 -9.01 -8.19
C THR A 219 5.77 -8.43 -9.30
N HIS A 220 5.37 -7.16 -9.20
CA HIS A 220 4.48 -6.50 -10.17
C HIS A 220 5.20 -6.12 -11.48
N MET A 221 5.56 -7.12 -12.28
CA MET A 221 5.82 -6.96 -13.71
C MET A 221 4.57 -7.33 -14.50
N MET A 222 4.20 -6.47 -15.46
CA MET A 222 2.95 -6.55 -16.24
C MET A 222 2.74 -7.95 -16.85
N PRO A 223 1.60 -8.64 -16.59
CA PRO A 223 1.29 -9.87 -17.29
C PRO A 223 1.08 -9.60 -18.77
N GLU A 224 1.55 -10.50 -19.63
CA GLU A 224 1.19 -10.47 -21.05
C GLU A 224 -0.33 -10.59 -21.20
N SER A 225 -0.92 -9.74 -22.04
CA SER A 225 -2.36 -9.65 -22.22
C SER A 225 -2.90 -10.94 -22.85
N GLY A 226 -3.38 -11.88 -22.04
CA GLY A 226 -4.20 -13.00 -22.49
C GLY A 226 -5.52 -12.52 -23.10
N ASP A 227 -6.24 -13.42 -23.76
CA ASP A 227 -7.58 -13.17 -24.34
C ASP A 227 -8.67 -13.12 -23.24
N THR A 228 -8.45 -12.28 -22.22
CA THR A 228 -9.39 -12.08 -21.13
C THR A 228 -10.64 -11.38 -21.68
N ASP A 229 -11.81 -11.99 -21.46
CA ASP A 229 -13.08 -11.39 -21.83
C ASP A 229 -13.33 -10.11 -21.02
N ILE A 230 -13.31 -8.97 -21.71
CA ILE A 230 -13.56 -7.64 -21.13
C ILE A 230 -14.97 -7.15 -21.39
N SER A 231 -15.85 -7.97 -21.99
CA SER A 231 -17.21 -7.57 -22.37
C SER A 231 -18.06 -7.14 -21.18
N GLN A 232 -17.74 -7.64 -19.99
CA GLN A 232 -18.43 -7.34 -18.73
C GLN A 232 -17.84 -6.10 -18.01
N VAL A 233 -16.73 -5.54 -18.51
CA VAL A 233 -16.09 -4.37 -17.89
C VAL A 233 -16.53 -3.11 -18.61
N GLU A 234 -17.34 -2.31 -17.92
CA GLU A 234 -17.82 -1.02 -18.38
C GLU A 234 -16.69 0.03 -18.41
N GLY A 235 -17.04 1.26 -18.77
CA GLY A 235 -16.12 2.39 -18.81
C GLY A 235 -15.46 2.60 -20.17
N ASN A 236 -14.82 3.75 -20.32
CA ASN A 236 -14.26 4.24 -21.59
C ASN A 236 -12.76 3.98 -21.74
N ALA A 237 -12.13 3.22 -20.83
CA ALA A 237 -10.73 2.82 -21.00
C ALA A 237 -10.54 1.93 -22.23
N SER A 238 -9.32 1.93 -22.77
CA SER A 238 -8.98 1.09 -23.91
C SER A 238 -9.13 -0.41 -23.57
N PRO A 239 -9.44 -1.27 -24.56
CA PRO A 239 -9.49 -2.72 -24.36
C PRO A 239 -8.21 -3.30 -23.74
N GLU A 240 -7.05 -2.80 -24.15
CA GLU A 240 -5.75 -3.21 -23.62
C GLU A 240 -5.62 -2.88 -22.13
N LEU A 241 -6.00 -1.67 -21.72
CA LEU A 241 -5.98 -1.27 -20.31
C LEU A 241 -6.98 -2.09 -19.48
N LYS A 242 -8.18 -2.35 -20.00
CA LYS A 242 -9.17 -3.23 -19.34
C LYS A 242 -8.60 -4.64 -19.13
N ARG A 243 -7.92 -5.20 -20.15
CA ARG A 243 -7.26 -6.51 -20.04
C ARG A 243 -6.10 -6.50 -19.06
N ALA A 244 -5.28 -5.45 -19.05
CA ALA A 244 -4.20 -5.30 -18.09
C ALA A 244 -4.73 -5.20 -16.66
N MET A 245 -5.84 -4.48 -16.44
CA MET A 245 -6.48 -4.38 -15.14
C MET A 245 -7.13 -5.69 -14.70
N LEU A 246 -7.83 -6.40 -15.59
CA LEU A 246 -8.41 -7.70 -15.29
C LEU A 246 -7.34 -8.77 -15.08
N GLY A 247 -6.36 -8.85 -15.96
CA GLY A 247 -5.23 -9.78 -15.88
C GLY A 247 -4.39 -9.50 -14.62
N GLY A 248 -4.02 -8.25 -14.39
CA GLY A 248 -3.30 -7.84 -13.19
C GLY A 248 -4.08 -8.14 -11.91
N THR A 249 -5.34 -7.69 -11.81
CA THR A 249 -6.13 -7.79 -10.57
C THR A 249 -6.65 -9.20 -10.31
N VAL A 250 -7.32 -9.83 -11.29
CA VAL A 250 -7.93 -11.16 -11.12
C VAL A 250 -6.86 -12.24 -11.03
N GLN A 251 -5.79 -12.14 -11.81
CA GLN A 251 -4.69 -13.11 -11.75
C GLN A 251 -3.87 -12.91 -10.47
N TYR A 252 -3.55 -11.68 -10.05
CA TYR A 252 -2.95 -11.40 -8.73
C TYR A 252 -3.73 -12.04 -7.57
N LEU A 253 -5.06 -11.93 -7.62
CA LEU A 253 -5.97 -12.46 -6.60
C LEU A 253 -6.13 -13.98 -6.68
N ALA A 254 -6.02 -14.57 -7.88
CA ALA A 254 -6.14 -16.01 -8.10
C ALA A 254 -4.81 -16.77 -7.91
N THR A 255 -3.66 -16.26 -8.37
CA THR A 255 -2.38 -16.99 -8.37
C THR A 255 -1.66 -17.05 -7.02
N ARG A 256 -2.31 -16.68 -5.91
CA ARG A 256 -1.90 -17.13 -4.55
C ARG A 256 -1.97 -18.65 -4.34
N HIS A 257 -2.22 -19.42 -5.41
CA HIS A 257 -2.00 -20.85 -5.51
C HIS A 257 -0.51 -21.22 -5.39
N VAL A 258 0.04 -21.14 -4.18
CA VAL A 258 1.09 -22.08 -3.81
C VAL A 258 0.37 -23.34 -3.33
N THR A 259 0.24 -24.29 -4.24
CA THR A 259 0.06 -25.69 -3.88
C THR A 259 1.27 -26.06 -3.02
N GLN A 260 1.12 -26.13 -1.69
CA GLN A 260 2.10 -26.88 -0.90
C GLN A 260 2.09 -28.31 -1.45
N SER A 261 3.25 -28.97 -1.39
CA SER A 261 3.56 -30.31 -1.93
C SER A 261 2.66 -31.46 -1.44
N THR A 262 1.61 -31.17 -0.68
CA THR A 262 0.64 -32.12 -0.13
C THR A 262 -0.58 -32.34 -1.02
N GLY A 263 -0.83 -31.50 -2.04
CA GLY A 263 -1.95 -31.67 -2.98
C GLY A 263 -3.33 -31.29 -2.42
N GLU A 264 -3.41 -30.79 -1.18
CA GLU A 264 -4.64 -30.22 -0.61
C GLU A 264 -4.66 -28.69 -0.78
N GLN A 265 -5.75 -28.16 -1.35
CA GLN A 265 -5.97 -26.72 -1.47
C GLN A 265 -6.30 -26.11 -0.11
N PHE A 266 -5.30 -25.62 0.62
CA PHE A 266 -5.53 -24.76 1.78
C PHE A 266 -5.81 -23.33 1.29
N GLY A 267 -7.08 -23.04 0.96
CA GLY A 267 -7.50 -21.69 0.59
C GLY A 267 -7.53 -20.79 1.83
N ALA A 268 -6.56 -19.89 1.98
CA ALA A 268 -6.62 -18.84 3.00
C ALA A 268 -7.93 -18.04 2.87
N PHE A 269 -8.45 -17.51 3.98
CA PHE A 269 -9.68 -16.70 4.01
C PHE A 269 -9.68 -15.57 2.95
N GLU A 270 -8.52 -14.97 2.75
CA GLU A 270 -8.28 -13.92 1.75
C GLU A 270 -8.56 -14.42 0.33
N ASN A 271 -8.20 -15.66 -0.01
CA ASN A 271 -8.43 -16.23 -1.35
C ASN A 271 -9.92 -16.41 -1.64
N LYS A 272 -10.71 -16.79 -0.64
CA LYS A 272 -12.17 -16.91 -0.77
C LYS A 272 -12.82 -15.55 -1.05
N ILE A 273 -12.28 -14.47 -0.50
CA ILE A 273 -12.78 -13.11 -0.76
C ILE A 273 -12.26 -12.59 -2.10
N ALA A 274 -10.97 -12.78 -2.38
CA ALA A 274 -10.29 -12.37 -3.59
C ALA A 274 -10.96 -12.92 -4.86
N SER A 275 -11.32 -14.21 -4.84
CA SER A 275 -12.06 -14.87 -5.93
C SER A 275 -13.48 -14.35 -6.16
N ARG A 276 -14.03 -13.53 -5.25
CA ARG A 276 -15.35 -12.89 -5.40
C ARG A 276 -15.25 -11.46 -5.92
N LEU A 277 -14.04 -10.91 -6.05
CA LEU A 277 -13.83 -9.57 -6.59
C LEU A 277 -14.04 -9.58 -8.11
N GLN A 278 -14.79 -8.59 -8.59
CA GLN A 278 -15.07 -8.39 -10.00
C GLN A 278 -14.76 -6.96 -10.38
N VAL A 279 -13.81 -6.74 -11.29
CA VAL A 279 -13.63 -5.43 -11.92
C VAL A 279 -14.85 -5.21 -12.81
N THR A 280 -15.65 -4.18 -12.54
CA THR A 280 -16.88 -3.89 -13.31
C THR A 280 -16.80 -2.63 -14.14
N GLU A 281 -15.87 -1.72 -13.82
CA GLU A 281 -15.66 -0.50 -14.60
C GLU A 281 -14.17 -0.15 -14.63
N VAL A 282 -13.67 0.20 -15.81
CA VAL A 282 -12.38 0.89 -15.97
C VAL A 282 -12.59 2.07 -16.91
N SER A 283 -12.40 3.28 -16.39
CA SER A 283 -12.66 4.54 -17.10
C SER A 283 -11.45 5.47 -17.01
N ILE A 284 -11.28 6.31 -18.02
CA ILE A 284 -10.39 7.47 -18.04
C ILE A 284 -11.29 8.70 -18.22
N LEU A 285 -11.48 9.47 -17.16
CA LEU A 285 -12.41 10.60 -17.13
C LEU A 285 -11.63 11.92 -17.04
N PRO A 286 -12.16 13.05 -17.53
CA PRO A 286 -11.61 14.36 -17.15
C PRO A 286 -11.75 14.57 -15.65
N LYS A 287 -10.70 15.07 -15.00
CA LYS A 287 -10.74 15.37 -13.57
C LYS A 287 -11.71 16.53 -13.32
N ALA A 288 -12.63 16.37 -12.37
CA ALA A 288 -13.72 17.32 -12.15
C ALA A 288 -13.25 18.75 -11.83
N GLU A 289 -12.17 18.90 -11.06
CA GLU A 289 -11.63 20.20 -10.65
C GLU A 289 -10.59 20.78 -11.63
N GLU A 290 -9.98 19.93 -12.46
CA GLU A 290 -8.92 20.29 -13.41
C GLU A 290 -9.17 19.57 -14.74
N PRO A 291 -10.13 20.03 -15.57
CA PRO A 291 -10.60 19.29 -16.76
C PRO A 291 -9.52 18.99 -17.81
N GLU A 292 -8.40 19.71 -17.78
CA GLU A 292 -7.21 19.45 -18.60
C GLU A 292 -6.40 18.22 -18.14
N LYS A 293 -6.74 17.66 -16.98
CA LYS A 293 -6.16 16.43 -16.42
C LYS A 293 -7.12 15.26 -16.59
N LEU A 294 -6.55 14.07 -16.68
CA LEU A 294 -7.33 12.83 -16.76
C LEU A 294 -7.25 12.11 -15.42
N GLU A 295 -8.31 11.43 -15.02
CA GLU A 295 -8.37 10.54 -13.88
C GLU A 295 -8.73 9.12 -14.35
N GLY A 296 -7.90 8.14 -13.98
CA GLY A 296 -8.25 6.73 -14.10
C GLY A 296 -9.22 6.38 -12.99
N ARG A 297 -10.32 5.72 -13.32
CA ARG A 297 -11.31 5.20 -12.36
C ARG A 297 -11.42 3.70 -12.54
N VAL A 298 -11.22 2.95 -11.47
CA VAL A 298 -11.45 1.49 -11.44
C VAL A 298 -12.48 1.19 -10.38
N VAL A 299 -13.53 0.45 -10.76
CA VAL A 299 -14.57 -0.05 -9.85
C VAL A 299 -14.42 -1.55 -9.73
N VAL A 300 -14.16 -2.01 -8.51
CA VAL A 300 -14.14 -3.43 -8.16
C VAL A 300 -15.31 -3.70 -7.22
N GLU A 301 -16.09 -4.72 -7.54
CA GLU A 301 -17.25 -5.10 -6.76
C GLU A 301 -17.07 -6.46 -6.09
N VAL A 302 -17.70 -6.62 -4.94
CA VAL A 302 -17.74 -7.88 -4.20
C VAL A 302 -19.10 -8.05 -3.53
N ILE A 303 -19.62 -9.27 -3.53
CA ILE A 303 -20.83 -9.60 -2.77
C ILE A 303 -20.38 -9.97 -1.35
N ALA A 304 -20.70 -9.12 -0.39
CA ALA A 304 -20.37 -9.36 1.01
C ALA A 304 -21.34 -10.38 1.63
N ASP A 305 -20.79 -11.45 2.22
CA ASP A 305 -21.55 -12.49 2.91
C ASP A 305 -21.19 -12.60 4.40
N GLY A 306 -21.76 -13.60 5.06
CA GLY A 306 -21.57 -13.84 6.50
C GLY A 306 -20.11 -13.99 6.93
N GLU A 307 -19.25 -14.52 6.06
CA GLU A 307 -17.83 -14.72 6.36
C GLU A 307 -17.07 -13.38 6.39
N MET A 308 -17.58 -12.38 5.65
CA MET A 308 -16.98 -11.05 5.56
C MET A 308 -17.51 -10.07 6.62
N ALA A 309 -18.54 -10.45 7.38
CA ALA A 309 -19.16 -9.60 8.38
C ALA A 309 -18.55 -9.73 9.77
N ASN A 310 -18.66 -8.67 10.57
CA ASN A 310 -18.40 -8.69 11.99
C ASN A 310 -19.62 -9.22 12.78
N HIS A 311 -19.51 -9.29 14.10
CA HIS A 311 -20.57 -9.77 14.99
C HIS A 311 -21.83 -8.89 15.04
N VAL A 312 -21.83 -7.70 14.43
CA VAL A 312 -23.03 -6.86 14.28
C VAL A 312 -23.64 -6.93 12.87
N GLY A 313 -23.13 -7.82 12.02
CA GLY A 313 -23.69 -8.05 10.67
C GLY A 313 -23.33 -6.97 9.64
N THR A 314 -22.30 -6.15 9.90
CA THR A 314 -21.73 -5.22 8.92
C THR A 314 -20.39 -5.77 8.42
N LEU A 315 -19.84 -5.26 7.31
CA LEU A 315 -18.51 -5.70 6.85
C LEU A 315 -17.47 -5.53 7.96
N HIS A 316 -16.66 -6.55 8.15
CA HIS A 316 -15.56 -6.53 9.11
C HIS A 316 -14.51 -5.50 8.67
N GLY A 317 -14.03 -4.67 9.60
CA GLY A 317 -13.06 -3.61 9.27
C GLY A 317 -11.77 -4.13 8.65
N GLY A 318 -11.29 -5.30 9.08
CA GLY A 318 -10.14 -5.96 8.46
C GLY A 318 -10.40 -6.45 7.03
N VAL A 319 -11.65 -6.83 6.70
CA VAL A 319 -12.02 -7.20 5.33
C VAL A 319 -12.11 -5.93 4.47
N ALA A 320 -12.68 -4.85 4.99
CA ALA A 320 -12.70 -3.57 4.30
C ALA A 320 -11.28 -3.06 3.99
N ALA A 321 -10.38 -3.12 4.98
CA ALA A 321 -8.98 -2.75 4.81
C ALA A 321 -8.29 -3.64 3.76
N MET A 322 -8.48 -4.95 3.82
CA MET A 322 -7.94 -5.89 2.83
C MET A 322 -8.49 -5.61 1.42
N LEU A 323 -9.77 -5.28 1.27
CA LEU A 323 -10.36 -4.93 -0.03
C LEU A 323 -9.77 -3.64 -0.60
N ILE A 324 -9.51 -2.64 0.25
CA ILE A 324 -8.83 -1.40 -0.15
C ILE A 324 -7.40 -1.72 -0.57
N ASP A 325 -6.68 -2.46 0.26
CA ASP A 325 -5.29 -2.84 0.03
C ASP A 325 -5.11 -3.65 -1.25
N MET A 326 -6.00 -4.60 -1.55
CA MET A 326 -5.99 -5.34 -2.81
C MET A 326 -6.30 -4.47 -4.03
N HIS A 327 -7.03 -3.38 -3.85
CA HIS A 327 -7.47 -2.49 -4.93
C HIS A 327 -6.42 -1.42 -5.27
N VAL A 328 -5.69 -0.91 -4.28
CA VAL A 328 -4.71 0.17 -4.47
C VAL A 328 -3.60 -0.20 -5.49
N PRO A 329 -2.93 -1.36 -5.44
CA PRO A 329 -1.92 -1.75 -6.42
C PRO A 329 -2.47 -1.87 -7.85
N SER A 330 -3.74 -2.28 -8.00
CA SER A 330 -4.36 -2.40 -9.33
C SER A 330 -4.47 -1.05 -10.04
N THR A 331 -4.70 0.05 -9.32
CA THR A 331 -4.68 1.40 -9.91
C THR A 331 -3.28 1.94 -10.19
N HIS A 332 -2.24 1.27 -9.68
CA HIS A 332 -0.82 1.59 -9.95
C HIS A 332 -0.25 0.86 -11.16
N VAL A 333 -1.04 0.01 -11.85
CA VAL A 333 -0.67 -0.56 -13.15
C VAL A 333 -0.25 0.59 -14.06
N ARG A 334 1.08 0.70 -14.28
CA ARG A 334 1.75 1.78 -15.03
C ARG A 334 1.04 2.05 -16.36
N LEU A 335 0.17 3.05 -16.39
CA LEU A 335 -0.12 3.79 -17.62
C LEU A 335 1.22 4.32 -18.12
N GLN A 336 1.51 4.17 -19.41
CA GLN A 336 2.86 4.26 -19.99
C GLN A 336 3.76 5.41 -19.44
N PRO A 337 5.10 5.23 -19.43
CA PRO A 337 6.07 6.14 -18.78
C PRO A 337 6.00 7.63 -19.18
N GLU A 338 5.35 7.96 -20.29
CA GLU A 338 5.35 9.31 -20.86
C GLU A 338 4.33 10.28 -20.24
N LEU A 339 3.54 9.87 -19.23
CA LEU A 339 2.34 10.63 -18.81
C LEU A 339 2.23 11.00 -17.32
N ILE A 340 3.25 10.80 -16.48
CA ILE A 340 3.05 10.88 -15.02
C ILE A 340 4.11 11.71 -14.30
N SER A 341 3.66 12.75 -13.57
CA SER A 341 4.51 13.51 -12.64
C SER A 341 4.00 13.56 -11.20
N ARG A 342 2.72 13.22 -10.90
CA ARG A 342 2.11 13.21 -9.54
C ARG A 342 0.90 12.27 -9.46
N TYR A 343 0.63 11.67 -8.28
CA TYR A 343 -0.40 10.65 -8.03
C TYR A 343 -1.34 11.03 -6.87
N ALA A 344 -2.61 10.60 -6.92
CA ALA A 344 -3.62 10.83 -5.88
C ALA A 344 -4.80 9.83 -5.98
N ALA A 345 -5.03 8.95 -4.99
CA ALA A 345 -6.17 8.00 -4.92
C ALA A 345 -7.37 8.52 -4.09
N VAL A 346 -8.63 8.19 -4.45
CA VAL A 346 -9.85 8.45 -3.64
C VAL A 346 -10.69 7.18 -3.54
N HIS A 347 -11.05 6.77 -2.31
CA HIS A 347 -11.88 5.60 -2.04
C HIS A 347 -13.27 5.99 -1.53
N ARG A 348 -14.32 5.33 -2.04
CA ARG A 348 -15.70 5.47 -1.54
C ARG A 348 -16.23 4.11 -1.13
N CYS A 349 -16.68 3.98 0.12
CA CYS A 349 -17.32 2.78 0.65
C CYS A 349 -18.59 3.20 1.44
N PRO A 350 -19.81 3.01 0.91
CA PRO A 350 -21.04 3.35 1.63
C PRO A 350 -21.32 2.36 2.79
N PHE A 351 -22.19 2.74 3.74
CA PHE A 351 -22.59 1.90 4.89
C PHE A 351 -23.06 0.49 4.46
N ILE A 352 -22.64 -0.55 5.20
CA ILE A 352 -22.54 -1.92 4.68
C ILE A 352 -23.49 -2.88 5.40
N PHE A 353 -24.33 -3.56 4.62
CA PHE A 353 -25.24 -4.62 5.10
C PHE A 353 -24.93 -5.96 4.42
N LEU A 354 -25.12 -7.06 5.16
CA LEU A 354 -25.01 -8.42 4.62
C LEU A 354 -25.90 -8.65 3.38
N GLY A 355 -25.36 -9.36 2.39
CA GLY A 355 -26.09 -9.72 1.17
C GLY A 355 -26.23 -8.59 0.14
N SER A 356 -25.56 -7.46 0.35
CA SER A 356 -25.52 -6.37 -0.62
C SER A 356 -24.26 -6.41 -1.49
N ARG A 357 -24.41 -6.00 -2.76
CA ARG A 357 -23.30 -5.80 -3.69
C ARG A 357 -22.53 -4.56 -3.23
N GLN A 358 -21.25 -4.72 -2.95
CA GLN A 358 -20.35 -3.65 -2.53
C GLN A 358 -19.49 -3.23 -3.72
N ALA A 359 -19.26 -1.92 -3.86
CA ALA A 359 -18.38 -1.35 -4.87
C ALA A 359 -17.26 -0.57 -4.19
N VAL A 360 -16.03 -0.97 -4.44
CA VAL A 360 -14.81 -0.22 -4.10
C VAL A 360 -14.42 0.56 -5.34
N VAL A 361 -14.49 1.88 -5.23
CA VAL A 361 -14.05 2.78 -6.31
C VAL A 361 -12.67 3.31 -5.94
N ALA A 362 -11.73 3.26 -6.88
CA ALA A 362 -10.50 4.03 -6.80
C ALA A 362 -10.41 4.97 -7.99
N GLN A 363 -10.00 6.21 -7.73
CA GLN A 363 -9.75 7.23 -8.74
C GLN A 363 -8.32 7.75 -8.60
N SER A 364 -7.55 7.76 -9.68
CA SER A 364 -6.15 8.21 -9.75
C SER A 364 -6.00 9.33 -10.77
N ALA A 365 -5.46 10.49 -10.41
CA ALA A 365 -5.30 11.62 -11.33
C ALA A 365 -3.92 11.68 -12.02
N TYR A 366 -3.91 12.06 -13.30
CA TYR A 366 -2.74 12.16 -14.19
C TYR A 366 -2.78 13.47 -15.01
N ARG A 367 -1.61 13.96 -15.46
CA ARG A 367 -1.50 15.18 -16.27
C ARG A 367 -1.07 14.81 -17.69
N ASN A 368 -1.82 15.22 -18.71
CA ASN A 368 -1.35 15.12 -20.09
C ASN A 368 -0.12 16.01 -20.29
N LEU A 369 0.94 15.46 -20.89
CA LEU A 369 2.06 16.25 -21.42
C LEU A 369 1.71 16.86 -22.77
#